data_AF-A0AAN0T8D7-F1
#
_entry.id   AF-A0AAN0T8D7-F1
#
_cell.length_a   1.000
_cell.length_b   1.000
_cell.length_c   1.000
_cell.angle_alpha   90.00
_cell.angle_beta   90.00
_cell.angle_gamma   90.00
#
_symmetry.space_group_name_H-M   'P 1'
#
loop_
_entity.id
_entity.type
_entity.pdbx_description
1 polymer ?
#
loop_
_entity_poly.entity_id
_entity_poly.type
_entity_poly.pdbx_seq_one_letter_code
_entity_poly.pdbx_strand_id
1 'polypeptide(L)'
;MRWPYEKIGVTTTRAFRNLLNKIHGDIADDMQEHKDRADNIQAQVNNLVADGDSSPEAAQARVGADGTNYTTLKQRLDAENQSVTAQLAETGVYPKELGAALDGSSNDTGYINQAIASGKKLYGVGKAIVTSLEAPYGFDSSDTLKIVRQSDGYLYNSYADKYNRLVFGQEYLSYYHRRIASGSSTKIVMTGDSTTEGIGLLSGYKITDLIATLAKNDGFYNVSVVNRGQSGKTSWNWINDYLSDDLAFAPDLMIIRWGINDPAMGSDLDDYMKNMRTGLQTIRSNKTYAQMSVVLMMPNSTSDTAHGRDEVWYESMVNGLKRLAREFQCCFIDTYAYLQSSRNAFDYMDSAYGGSSSIHPKEIMNIWIADIIYETVFPRALKLLYAQPEPSPLTGSLQNGWSALNDFRTPGYWIENGSLKLRGVITGGTTTPGTLLFTLPITLATATFLQVGTRGGGGVLLIGVDGSVKVENLIAPASGTQWISFDGSEVKLNRNVITLP
;
A
#
# COMPACT_ATOMS: atom_id res chain seq x y z
N MET A 1 9.59 -59.96 63.55
CA MET A 1 10.47 -60.59 64.56
C MET A 1 10.61 -62.04 64.19
N ARG A 2 11.82 -62.42 63.78
CA ARG A 2 12.11 -63.73 63.18
C ARG A 2 12.38 -64.78 64.27
N TRP A 3 12.78 -64.33 65.46
CA TRP A 3 13.12 -65.17 66.59
C TRP A 3 12.00 -65.18 67.65
N PRO A 4 11.60 -66.36 68.15
CA PRO A 4 10.60 -66.45 69.20
C PRO A 4 11.22 -66.13 70.56
N TYR A 5 10.97 -64.92 71.06
CA TYR A 5 11.38 -64.54 72.42
C TYR A 5 10.64 -65.38 73.46
N GLU A 6 11.36 -66.24 74.18
CA GLU A 6 10.80 -67.08 75.23
C GLU A 6 10.35 -66.24 76.45
N LYS A 7 9.21 -66.58 77.06
CA LYS A 7 8.70 -65.87 78.25
C LYS A 7 9.61 -66.09 79.46
N ILE A 8 10.08 -65.00 80.06
CA ILE A 8 10.92 -65.02 81.26
C ILE A 8 10.08 -65.34 82.51
N GLY A 9 10.50 -66.34 83.28
CA GLY A 9 10.03 -66.59 84.66
C GLY A 9 10.87 -65.85 85.72
N VAL A 10 10.33 -65.65 86.92
CA VAL A 10 10.89 -64.76 87.98
C VAL A 10 12.00 -65.38 88.87
N THR A 11 12.79 -66.36 88.40
CA THR A 11 13.80 -67.05 89.24
C THR A 11 15.24 -66.80 88.81
N THR A 12 16.17 -66.59 89.74
CA THR A 12 17.60 -66.25 89.52
C THR A 12 18.52 -67.46 89.27
N THR A 13 18.05 -68.47 88.55
CA THR A 13 18.83 -69.70 88.29
C THR A 13 19.84 -69.52 87.15
N ARG A 14 20.83 -70.43 87.04
CA ARG A 14 21.78 -70.45 85.91
C ARG A 14 21.05 -70.60 84.56
N ALA A 15 19.95 -71.35 84.52
CA ALA A 15 19.12 -71.51 83.34
C ALA A 15 18.47 -70.18 82.91
N PHE A 16 18.01 -69.37 83.87
CA PHE A 16 17.47 -68.04 83.59
C PHE A 16 18.50 -67.11 82.94
N ARG A 17 19.75 -67.09 83.45
CA ARG A 17 20.83 -66.28 82.83
C ARG A 17 21.16 -66.73 81.42
N ASN A 18 21.18 -68.04 81.15
CA ASN A 18 21.41 -68.56 79.81
C ASN A 18 20.27 -68.17 78.85
N LEU A 19 19.02 -68.21 79.32
CA LEU A 19 17.86 -67.80 78.53
C LEU A 19 17.88 -66.31 78.24
N LEU A 20 18.22 -65.48 79.24
CA LEU A 20 18.36 -64.04 79.06
C LEU A 20 19.44 -63.71 78.02
N ASN A 21 20.59 -64.39 78.08
CA ASN A 21 21.66 -64.20 77.10
C ASN A 21 21.24 -64.61 75.69
N LYS A 22 20.46 -65.70 75.55
CA LYS A 22 19.89 -66.11 74.27
C LYS A 22 18.92 -65.06 73.72
N ILE A 23 17.99 -64.58 74.55
CA ILE A 23 17.04 -63.51 74.18
C ILE A 23 17.79 -62.24 73.76
N HIS A 24 18.83 -61.83 74.48
CA HIS A 24 19.64 -60.67 74.11
C HIS A 24 20.37 -60.87 72.76
N GLY A 25 20.85 -62.09 72.49
CA GLY A 25 21.41 -62.45 71.17
C GLY A 25 20.36 -62.34 70.07
N ASP A 26 19.18 -62.93 70.27
CA ASP A 26 18.07 -62.90 69.32
C ASP A 26 17.61 -61.45 69.02
N ILE A 27 17.59 -60.57 70.04
CA ILE A 27 17.28 -59.13 69.89
C ILE A 27 18.36 -58.44 69.06
N ALA A 28 19.64 -58.71 69.33
CA ALA A 28 20.74 -58.11 68.59
C ALA A 28 20.69 -58.50 67.10
N ASP A 29 20.37 -59.76 66.81
CA ASP A 29 20.22 -60.26 65.44
C ASP A 29 19.01 -59.63 64.73
N ASP A 30 17.85 -59.53 65.40
CA ASP A 30 16.67 -58.84 64.85
C ASP A 30 16.99 -57.34 64.57
N MET A 31 17.71 -56.67 65.47
CA MET A 31 18.12 -55.27 65.29
C MET A 31 19.08 -55.09 64.11
N GLN A 32 20.02 -56.01 63.91
CA GLN A 32 20.92 -55.99 62.76
C GLN A 32 20.17 -56.20 61.44
N GLU A 33 19.24 -57.16 61.39
CA GLU A 33 18.39 -57.38 60.21
C GLU A 33 17.55 -56.14 59.88
N HIS A 34 17.02 -55.45 60.89
CA HIS A 34 16.30 -54.19 60.71
C HIS A 34 17.18 -53.07 60.17
N LYS A 35 18.42 -52.94 60.66
CA LYS A 35 19.40 -51.98 60.16
C LYS A 35 19.74 -52.26 58.69
N ASP A 36 20.01 -53.51 58.34
CA ASP A 36 20.36 -53.90 56.97
C ASP A 36 19.22 -53.59 55.99
N ARG A 37 17.96 -53.80 56.42
CA ARG A 37 16.77 -53.40 55.64
C ARG A 37 16.64 -51.89 55.50
N ALA A 38 16.85 -51.14 56.58
CA ALA A 38 16.80 -49.68 56.53
C ALA A 38 17.90 -49.11 55.61
N ASP A 39 19.11 -49.63 55.70
CA ASP A 39 20.24 -49.25 54.84
C ASP A 39 19.96 -49.61 53.37
N ASN A 40 19.36 -50.77 53.09
CA ASN A 40 18.95 -51.16 51.73
C ASN A 40 17.84 -50.25 51.17
N ILE A 41 16.81 -49.95 51.95
CA ILE A 41 15.75 -49.01 51.56
C ILE A 41 16.34 -47.64 51.29
N GLN A 42 17.25 -47.15 52.15
CA GLN A 42 17.91 -45.86 51.94
C GLN A 42 18.74 -45.85 50.66
N ALA A 43 19.44 -46.94 50.32
CA ALA A 43 20.16 -47.06 49.06
C ALA A 43 19.22 -47.03 47.85
N GLN A 44 18.08 -47.73 47.90
CA GLN A 44 17.07 -47.68 46.85
C GLN A 44 16.47 -46.27 46.69
N VAL A 45 16.16 -45.60 47.82
CA VAL A 45 15.66 -44.22 47.83
C VAL A 45 16.70 -43.26 47.27
N ASN A 46 17.97 -43.39 47.65
CA ASN A 46 19.04 -42.54 47.11
C ASN A 46 19.16 -42.68 45.59
N ASN A 47 19.05 -43.90 45.06
CA ASN A 47 19.04 -44.13 43.61
C ASN A 47 17.80 -43.52 42.93
N LEU A 48 16.62 -43.60 43.57
CA LEU A 48 15.39 -42.98 43.04
C LEU A 48 15.44 -41.44 43.06
N VAL A 49 16.11 -40.85 44.05
CA VAL A 49 16.16 -39.40 44.27
C VAL A 49 17.29 -38.74 43.47
N ALA A 50 18.42 -39.42 43.24
CA ALA A 50 19.59 -38.83 42.61
C ALA A 50 19.41 -38.52 41.11
N ASP A 51 18.70 -39.37 40.36
CA ASP A 51 18.65 -39.27 38.90
C ASP A 51 17.35 -38.66 38.34
N GLY A 52 16.33 -38.47 39.18
CA GLY A 52 14.99 -38.15 38.70
C GLY A 52 14.42 -39.26 37.80
N ASP A 53 13.18 -39.08 37.33
CA ASP A 53 12.53 -40.05 36.45
C ASP A 53 13.37 -40.30 35.18
N SER A 54 13.96 -41.50 35.10
CA SER A 54 14.85 -41.95 34.03
C SER A 54 14.15 -42.88 33.05
N SER A 55 12.81 -42.85 33.00
CA SER A 55 12.04 -43.64 32.04
C SER A 55 12.43 -43.30 30.58
N PRO A 56 12.36 -44.28 29.66
CA PRO A 56 12.53 -44.04 28.23
C PRO A 56 11.62 -42.92 27.70
N GLU A 57 10.41 -42.81 28.26
CA GLU A 57 9.45 -41.75 27.98
C GLU A 57 9.99 -40.36 28.38
N ALA A 58 10.59 -40.23 29.57
CA ALA A 58 11.22 -38.99 30.01
C ALA A 58 12.49 -38.64 29.19
N ALA A 59 13.21 -39.63 28.67
CA ALA A 59 14.32 -39.40 27.73
C ALA A 59 13.83 -38.92 26.36
N GLN A 60 12.76 -39.51 25.82
CA GLN A 60 12.16 -39.08 24.56
C GLN A 60 11.52 -37.69 24.67
N ALA A 61 10.86 -37.38 25.80
CA ALA A 61 10.24 -36.08 26.02
C ALA A 61 11.25 -34.92 26.06
N ARG A 62 12.54 -35.21 26.30
CA ARG A 62 13.63 -34.22 26.28
C ARG A 62 14.15 -33.87 24.90
N VAL A 63 13.72 -34.56 23.85
CA VAL A 63 14.10 -34.23 22.47
C VAL A 63 13.11 -33.21 21.90
N GLY A 64 13.63 -32.10 21.42
CA GLY A 64 12.86 -31.02 20.79
C GLY A 64 12.31 -31.41 19.43
N ALA A 65 11.34 -30.63 18.94
CA ALA A 65 10.76 -30.84 17.60
C ALA A 65 11.78 -30.71 16.45
N ASP A 66 12.87 -29.98 16.70
CA ASP A 66 14.02 -29.79 15.80
C ASP A 66 15.08 -30.90 15.94
N GLY A 67 14.86 -31.87 16.83
CA GLY A 67 15.81 -32.95 17.14
C GLY A 67 16.87 -32.57 18.18
N THR A 68 16.84 -31.37 18.76
CA THR A 68 17.78 -30.97 19.81
C THR A 68 17.53 -31.77 21.08
N ASN A 69 18.57 -32.41 21.63
CA ASN A 69 18.46 -33.18 22.86
C ASN A 69 18.77 -32.30 24.08
N TYR A 70 17.78 -32.06 24.94
CA TYR A 70 17.93 -31.23 26.13
C TYR A 70 18.30 -32.06 27.36
N THR A 71 19.08 -31.49 28.28
CA THR A 71 19.51 -32.19 29.50
C THR A 71 18.32 -32.54 30.39
N THR A 72 17.31 -31.66 30.46
CA THR A 72 16.08 -31.85 31.23
C THR A 72 14.84 -31.45 30.44
N LEU A 73 13.67 -32.01 30.79
CA LEU A 73 12.40 -31.62 30.16
C LEU A 73 12.08 -30.14 30.39
N LYS A 74 12.44 -29.63 31.57
CA LYS A 74 12.28 -28.21 31.90
C LYS A 74 13.07 -27.33 30.93
N GLN A 75 14.32 -27.68 30.66
CA GLN A 75 15.16 -26.89 29.75
C GLN A 75 14.58 -26.86 28.33
N ARG A 76 14.04 -27.98 27.85
CA ARG A 76 13.30 -28.01 26.58
C ARG A 76 12.10 -27.08 26.62
N LEU A 77 11.23 -27.24 27.63
CA LEU A 77 10.01 -26.44 27.77
C LEU A 77 10.31 -24.95 27.85
N ASP A 78 11.32 -24.55 28.62
CA ASP A 78 11.75 -23.15 28.73
C ASP A 78 12.24 -22.62 27.37
N ALA A 79 13.07 -23.39 26.65
CA ALA A 79 13.64 -22.97 25.37
C ALA A 79 12.59 -22.91 24.24
N GLU A 80 11.74 -23.93 24.12
CA GLU A 80 10.65 -23.96 23.14
C GLU A 80 9.63 -22.86 23.45
N ASN A 81 9.28 -22.65 24.73
CA ASN A 81 8.39 -21.55 25.13
C ASN A 81 9.00 -20.18 24.82
N GLN A 82 10.31 -20.00 25.04
CA GLN A 82 11.00 -18.76 24.70
C GLN A 82 11.01 -18.51 23.19
N SER A 83 11.25 -19.55 22.39
CA SER A 83 11.21 -19.47 20.92
C SER A 83 9.81 -19.10 20.41
N VAL A 84 8.76 -19.79 20.89
CA VAL A 84 7.36 -19.49 20.55
C VAL A 84 6.97 -18.08 21.00
N THR A 85 7.39 -17.66 22.20
CA THR A 85 7.13 -16.32 22.72
C THR A 85 7.84 -15.25 21.86
N ALA A 86 9.07 -15.50 21.42
CA ALA A 86 9.79 -14.59 20.54
C ALA A 86 9.11 -14.44 19.16
N GLN A 87 8.64 -15.55 18.58
CA GLN A 87 7.87 -15.53 17.33
C GLN A 87 6.54 -14.78 17.48
N LEU A 88 5.82 -14.96 18.59
CA LEU A 88 4.59 -14.22 18.88
C LEU A 88 4.84 -12.72 19.02
N ALA A 89 5.91 -12.31 19.70
CA ALA A 89 6.30 -10.92 19.85
C ALA A 89 6.68 -10.25 18.51
N GLU A 90 7.03 -11.03 17.49
CA GLU A 90 7.29 -10.52 16.14
C GLU A 90 5.98 -10.13 15.42
N THR A 91 4.89 -10.86 15.66
CA THR A 91 3.60 -10.68 14.96
C THR A 91 2.70 -9.56 15.51
N GLY A 92 2.96 -9.06 16.72
CA GLY A 92 2.11 -8.05 17.37
C GLY A 92 2.66 -7.55 18.69
N VAL A 93 2.01 -6.53 19.23
CA VAL A 93 2.32 -5.99 20.57
C VAL A 93 1.08 -6.05 21.45
N TYR A 94 1.22 -6.58 22.65
CA TYR A 94 0.19 -6.51 23.67
C TYR A 94 0.50 -5.33 24.59
N PRO A 95 -0.29 -4.22 24.57
CA PRO A 95 -0.01 -3.08 25.43
C PRO A 95 0.05 -3.43 26.92
N LYS A 96 -0.67 -4.49 27.34
CA LYS A 96 -0.62 -5.00 28.71
C LYS A 96 0.76 -5.51 29.13
N GLU A 97 1.54 -6.06 28.20
CA GLU A 97 2.92 -6.49 28.44
C GLU A 97 3.87 -5.29 28.57
N LEU A 98 3.52 -4.16 27.98
CA LEU A 98 4.23 -2.88 28.19
C LEU A 98 3.85 -2.20 29.51
N GLY A 99 2.76 -2.63 30.16
CA GLY A 99 2.28 -2.06 31.43
C GLY A 99 0.92 -1.36 31.36
N ALA A 100 0.23 -1.37 30.21
CA ALA A 100 -1.12 -0.81 30.11
C ALA A 100 -2.13 -1.56 30.98
N ALA A 101 -3.00 -0.84 31.67
CA ALA A 101 -4.04 -1.39 32.52
C ALA A 101 -5.23 -1.93 31.70
N LEU A 102 -5.64 -1.21 30.64
CA LEU A 102 -6.75 -1.56 29.75
C LEU A 102 -8.11 -1.71 30.46
N ASP A 103 -8.27 -1.07 31.62
CA ASP A 103 -9.43 -1.15 32.52
C ASP A 103 -10.52 -0.12 32.22
N GLY A 104 -10.31 0.74 31.21
CA GLY A 104 -11.22 1.82 30.84
C GLY A 104 -11.25 3.02 31.79
N SER A 105 -10.32 3.08 32.75
CA SER A 105 -10.25 4.11 33.80
C SER A 105 -8.84 4.73 33.94
N SER A 106 -7.81 3.89 33.89
CA SER A 106 -6.40 4.26 34.00
C SER A 106 -5.89 4.88 32.70
N ASN A 107 -4.96 5.84 32.82
CA ASN A 107 -4.35 6.48 31.66
C ASN A 107 -3.25 5.60 31.06
N ASP A 108 -3.52 5.01 29.90
CA ASP A 108 -2.64 4.11 29.16
C ASP A 108 -1.81 4.82 28.07
N THR A 109 -1.82 6.16 28.01
CA THR A 109 -1.22 6.96 26.92
C THR A 109 0.20 6.54 26.54
N GLY A 110 1.11 6.45 27.52
CA GLY A 110 2.51 6.13 27.26
C GLY A 110 2.69 4.74 26.63
N TYR A 111 2.01 3.74 27.19
CA TYR A 111 2.09 2.35 26.73
C TYR A 111 1.44 2.14 25.38
N ILE A 112 0.31 2.82 25.11
CA ILE A 112 -0.34 2.78 23.81
C ILE A 112 0.54 3.43 22.74
N ASN A 113 1.09 4.62 23.00
CA ASN A 113 1.97 5.30 22.03
C ASN A 113 3.25 4.48 21.78
N GLN A 114 3.80 3.85 22.82
CA GLN A 114 4.92 2.91 22.67
C GLN A 114 4.55 1.69 21.81
N ALA A 115 3.38 1.09 22.03
CA ALA A 115 2.91 -0.03 21.21
C ALA A 115 2.71 0.38 19.75
N ILE A 116 2.10 1.53 19.49
CA ILE A 116 1.88 2.04 18.13
C ILE A 116 3.22 2.39 17.46
N ALA A 117 4.18 2.93 18.20
CA ALA A 117 5.51 3.24 17.69
C ALA A 117 6.26 2.00 17.17
N SER A 118 5.85 0.78 17.56
CA SER A 118 6.39 -0.47 17.01
C SER A 118 5.97 -0.75 15.56
N GLY A 119 4.90 -0.13 15.07
CA GLY A 119 4.33 -0.38 13.74
C GLY A 119 3.65 -1.74 13.57
N LYS A 120 3.54 -2.54 14.64
CA LYS A 120 2.88 -3.85 14.64
C LYS A 120 1.40 -3.73 14.99
N LYS A 121 0.65 -4.82 14.76
CA LYS A 121 -0.74 -4.94 15.21
C LYS A 121 -0.79 -4.96 16.74
N LEU A 122 -1.70 -4.17 17.32
CA LEU A 122 -1.94 -4.14 18.76
C LEU A 122 -2.96 -5.20 19.15
N TYR A 123 -2.61 -6.10 20.07
CA TYR A 123 -3.53 -7.11 20.59
C TYR A 123 -3.95 -6.80 22.02
N GLY A 124 -5.21 -7.07 22.35
CA GLY A 124 -5.69 -6.95 23.71
C GLY A 124 -7.20 -7.10 23.86
N VAL A 125 -7.64 -7.25 25.10
CA VAL A 125 -9.06 -7.22 25.46
C VAL A 125 -9.23 -6.13 26.51
N GLY A 126 -10.12 -5.18 26.25
CA GLY A 126 -10.42 -4.10 27.20
C GLY A 126 -10.45 -2.72 26.56
N LYS A 127 -10.32 -1.69 27.39
CA LYS A 127 -10.42 -0.29 26.99
C LYS A 127 -9.21 0.48 27.49
N ALA A 128 -8.39 0.98 26.58
CA ALA A 128 -7.32 1.92 26.89
C ALA A 128 -7.87 3.36 26.91
N ILE A 129 -7.62 4.10 27.98
CA ILE A 129 -7.89 5.54 28.04
C ILE A 129 -6.61 6.30 27.75
N VAL A 130 -6.64 7.22 26.78
CA VAL A 130 -5.47 8.01 26.41
C VAL A 130 -5.78 9.51 26.41
N THR A 131 -4.88 10.34 26.90
CA THR A 131 -4.97 11.81 26.85
C THR A 131 -4.50 12.37 25.50
N SER A 132 -3.55 11.67 24.88
CA SER A 132 -3.02 11.98 23.56
C SER A 132 -2.69 10.68 22.84
N LEU A 133 -2.74 10.70 21.51
CA LEU A 133 -2.36 9.56 20.69
C LEU A 133 -1.41 10.04 19.62
N GLU A 134 -0.21 9.46 19.58
CA GLU A 134 0.79 9.65 18.52
C GLU A 134 0.49 8.74 17.32
N ALA A 135 -0.80 8.62 17.00
CA ALA A 135 -1.31 7.89 15.84
C ALA A 135 -2.56 8.57 15.26
N PRO A 136 -2.52 9.88 14.95
CA PRO A 136 -3.68 10.62 14.45
C PRO A 136 -4.24 10.08 13.12
N TYR A 137 -3.56 9.09 12.52
CA TYR A 137 -3.79 8.59 11.17
C TYR A 137 -4.10 7.08 11.13
N GLY A 138 -4.33 6.44 12.28
CA GLY A 138 -4.77 5.03 12.39
C GLY A 138 -3.65 4.02 12.67
N PHE A 139 -4.05 2.89 13.25
CA PHE A 139 -3.22 1.73 13.61
C PHE A 139 -4.10 0.47 13.53
N ASP A 140 -3.49 -0.71 13.32
CA ASP A 140 -4.21 -1.97 13.39
C ASP A 140 -4.26 -2.48 14.82
N SER A 141 -5.44 -2.90 15.26
CA SER A 141 -5.64 -3.52 16.56
C SER A 141 -6.61 -4.69 16.47
N SER A 142 -6.57 -5.58 17.46
CA SER A 142 -7.62 -6.57 17.65
C SER A 142 -8.97 -5.90 17.90
N ASP A 143 -10.04 -6.45 17.34
CA ASP A 143 -11.42 -5.92 17.50
C ASP A 143 -11.87 -5.81 18.98
N THR A 144 -11.19 -6.52 19.89
CA THR A 144 -11.45 -6.55 21.33
C THR A 144 -10.73 -5.46 22.14
N LEU A 145 -9.79 -4.72 21.52
CA LEU A 145 -9.07 -3.61 22.14
C LEU A 145 -9.68 -2.28 21.70
N LYS A 146 -10.20 -1.50 22.65
CA LYS A 146 -10.77 -0.17 22.38
C LYS A 146 -9.84 0.92 22.89
N ILE A 147 -9.43 1.86 22.04
CA ILE A 147 -8.61 3.00 22.46
C ILE A 147 -9.43 4.27 22.38
N VAL A 148 -9.63 4.92 23.53
CA VAL A 148 -10.57 6.04 23.68
C VAL A 148 -9.86 7.27 24.21
N ARG A 149 -10.08 8.41 23.55
CA ARG A 149 -9.57 9.70 24.01
C ARG A 149 -10.31 10.14 25.28
N GLN A 150 -9.56 10.50 26.32
CA GLN A 150 -10.09 10.87 27.62
C GLN A 150 -10.92 12.16 27.59
N SER A 151 -10.54 13.15 26.76
CA SER A 151 -11.11 14.50 26.80
C SER A 151 -12.52 14.62 26.21
N ASP A 152 -12.91 13.71 25.32
CA ASP A 152 -14.14 13.80 24.55
C ASP A 152 -14.81 12.44 24.28
N GLY A 153 -14.19 11.34 24.71
CA GLY A 153 -14.74 10.00 24.56
C GLY A 153 -14.70 9.45 23.14
N TYR A 154 -13.99 10.09 22.21
CA TYR A 154 -13.86 9.57 20.84
C TYR A 154 -13.08 8.26 20.83
N LEU A 155 -13.65 7.25 20.17
CA LEU A 155 -12.94 6.04 19.81
C LEU A 155 -12.02 6.35 18.63
N TYR A 156 -10.73 6.09 18.77
CA TYR A 156 -9.79 6.20 17.66
C TYR A 156 -10.05 5.08 16.65
N ASN A 157 -9.96 5.39 15.35
CA ASN A 157 -10.16 4.40 14.29
C ASN A 157 -9.02 3.37 14.31
N SER A 158 -9.32 2.21 14.88
CA SER A 158 -8.36 1.14 15.17
C SER A 158 -8.45 -0.03 14.18
N TYR A 159 -9.26 0.15 13.12
CA TYR A 159 -9.54 -0.85 12.08
C TYR A 159 -9.38 -0.28 10.66
N ALA A 160 -8.95 0.97 10.49
CA ALA A 160 -8.84 1.65 9.19
C ALA A 160 -8.11 0.77 8.14
N ASP A 161 -7.14 0.00 8.59
CA ASP A 161 -6.27 -0.85 7.76
C ASP A 161 -6.90 -2.21 7.40
N LYS A 162 -7.93 -2.63 8.15
CA LYS A 162 -8.58 -3.94 8.01
C LYS A 162 -9.36 -4.05 6.70
N TYR A 163 -10.04 -2.97 6.31
CA TYR A 163 -11.01 -2.97 5.21
C TYR A 163 -10.48 -2.42 3.90
N ASN A 164 -9.46 -1.54 3.91
CA ASN A 164 -8.88 -0.99 2.70
C ASN A 164 -7.38 -1.33 2.61
N ARG A 165 -7.10 -2.61 2.32
CA ARG A 165 -5.74 -3.17 2.37
C ARG A 165 -4.82 -2.64 1.26
N LEU A 166 -5.39 -2.28 0.12
CA LEU A 166 -4.63 -1.88 -1.07
C LEU A 166 -4.43 -0.37 -1.17
N VAL A 167 -5.43 0.44 -0.81
CA VAL A 167 -5.37 1.91 -0.93
C VAL A 167 -6.01 2.57 0.27
N PHE A 168 -5.34 3.55 0.88
CA PHE A 168 -5.94 4.41 1.91
C PHE A 168 -5.37 5.83 1.86
N GLY A 169 -5.96 6.75 2.62
CA GLY A 169 -5.50 8.14 2.70
C GLY A 169 -5.91 8.98 1.48
N GLN A 170 -6.95 8.58 0.74
CA GLN A 170 -7.43 9.33 -0.42
C GLN A 170 -7.89 10.76 -0.06
N GLU A 171 -8.25 11.03 1.19
CA GLU A 171 -8.54 12.37 1.69
C GLU A 171 -7.34 13.34 1.52
N TYR A 172 -6.12 12.83 1.52
CA TYR A 172 -4.91 13.62 1.30
C TYR A 172 -4.67 13.99 -0.18
N LEU A 173 -5.49 13.45 -1.09
CA LEU A 173 -5.55 13.89 -2.49
C LEU A 173 -6.40 15.15 -2.67
N SER A 174 -6.98 15.72 -1.60
CA SER A 174 -7.90 16.85 -1.71
C SER A 174 -7.31 18.08 -2.43
N TYR A 175 -6.02 18.38 -2.26
CA TYR A 175 -5.38 19.48 -2.98
C TYR A 175 -5.40 19.23 -4.49
N TYR A 176 -4.88 18.07 -4.90
CA TYR A 176 -4.87 17.65 -6.30
C TYR A 176 -6.28 17.60 -6.90
N HIS A 177 -7.24 16.98 -6.20
CA HIS A 177 -8.63 16.90 -6.66
C HIS A 177 -9.28 18.28 -6.86
N ARG A 178 -9.02 19.26 -5.98
CA ARG A 178 -9.51 20.64 -6.18
C ARG A 178 -8.93 21.28 -7.44
N ARG A 179 -7.66 21.03 -7.74
CA ARG A 179 -7.01 21.59 -8.94
C ARG A 179 -7.60 21.02 -10.22
N ILE A 180 -7.71 19.69 -10.32
CA ILE A 180 -8.28 19.06 -11.52
C ILE A 180 -9.76 19.40 -11.68
N ALA A 181 -10.53 19.47 -10.58
CA ALA A 181 -11.95 19.84 -10.61
C ALA A 181 -12.16 21.30 -11.07
N SER A 182 -11.19 22.19 -10.82
CA SER A 182 -11.24 23.57 -11.29
C SER A 182 -10.69 23.76 -12.71
N GLY A 183 -10.27 22.68 -13.38
CA GLY A 183 -9.60 22.75 -14.68
C GLY A 183 -8.22 23.43 -14.65
N SER A 184 -7.60 23.55 -13.47
CA SER A 184 -6.26 24.16 -13.35
C SER A 184 -5.20 23.33 -14.08
N SER A 185 -4.20 23.99 -14.66
CA SER A 185 -2.98 23.31 -15.09
C SER A 185 -2.39 22.57 -13.88
N THR A 186 -2.20 21.27 -14.02
CA THR A 186 -1.85 20.38 -12.92
C THR A 186 -0.71 19.47 -13.34
N LYS A 187 0.28 19.31 -12.47
CA LYS A 187 1.45 18.47 -12.75
C LYS A 187 1.56 17.30 -11.78
N ILE A 188 1.61 16.10 -12.36
CA ILE A 188 1.96 14.87 -11.69
C ILE A 188 3.45 14.60 -11.93
N VAL A 189 4.22 14.40 -10.88
CA VAL A 189 5.62 13.94 -10.97
C VAL A 189 5.70 12.55 -10.35
N MET A 190 6.15 11.56 -11.12
CA MET A 190 6.36 10.21 -10.62
C MET A 190 7.86 9.92 -10.51
N THR A 191 8.33 9.64 -9.30
CA THR A 191 9.72 9.33 -8.98
C THR A 191 9.85 7.88 -8.49
N GLY A 192 10.95 7.22 -8.85
CA GLY A 192 11.16 5.81 -8.55
C GLY A 192 12.39 5.25 -9.25
N ASP A 193 12.53 3.93 -9.21
CA ASP A 193 13.64 3.22 -9.85
C ASP A 193 13.38 2.89 -11.35
N SER A 194 14.06 1.86 -11.89
CA SER A 194 13.92 1.39 -13.28
C SER A 194 12.49 1.00 -13.66
N THR A 195 11.68 0.56 -12.69
CA THR A 195 10.27 0.20 -12.92
C THR A 195 9.37 1.42 -13.08
N THR A 196 9.81 2.58 -12.59
CA THR A 196 9.17 3.88 -12.86
C THR A 196 9.69 4.48 -14.15
N GLU A 197 11.00 4.37 -14.42
CA GLU A 197 11.61 4.82 -15.68
C GLU A 197 11.01 4.11 -16.90
N GLY A 198 10.59 2.86 -16.71
CA GLY A 198 9.98 2.01 -17.73
C GLY A 198 11.02 1.35 -18.62
N ILE A 199 12.12 0.84 -18.03
CA ILE A 199 13.13 0.10 -18.78
C ILE A 199 12.52 -1.14 -19.43
N GLY A 200 12.89 -1.36 -20.70
CA GLY A 200 12.45 -2.51 -21.47
C GLY A 200 11.04 -2.41 -22.06
N LEU A 201 10.33 -1.31 -21.82
CA LEU A 201 8.98 -1.09 -22.32
C LEU A 201 8.96 -0.38 -23.67
N LEU A 202 7.97 -0.74 -24.48
CA LEU A 202 7.60 0.04 -25.65
C LEU A 202 7.10 1.44 -25.27
N SER A 203 7.31 2.41 -26.18
CA SER A 203 6.77 3.76 -26.04
C SER A 203 5.25 3.73 -25.84
N GLY A 204 4.73 4.52 -24.89
CA GLY A 204 3.31 4.54 -24.55
C GLY A 204 2.88 3.57 -23.45
N TYR A 205 3.74 2.62 -23.05
CA TYR A 205 3.45 1.64 -21.98
C TYR A 205 4.12 1.96 -20.65
N LYS A 206 4.91 3.04 -20.56
CA LYS A 206 5.39 3.53 -19.27
C LYS A 206 4.18 3.98 -18.44
N ILE A 207 4.23 3.76 -17.13
CA ILE A 207 3.13 4.16 -16.21
C ILE A 207 2.75 5.63 -16.40
N THR A 208 3.74 6.52 -16.56
CA THR A 208 3.49 7.95 -16.78
C THR A 208 2.79 8.25 -18.11
N ASP A 209 3.13 7.50 -19.17
CA ASP A 209 2.53 7.67 -20.50
C ASP A 209 1.08 7.17 -20.50
N LEU A 210 0.85 6.04 -19.82
CA LEU A 210 -0.48 5.47 -19.62
C LEU A 210 -1.37 6.42 -18.80
N ILE A 211 -0.91 6.94 -17.67
CA ILE A 211 -1.66 7.93 -16.87
C ILE A 211 -1.95 9.18 -17.71
N ALA A 212 -0.96 9.70 -18.45
CA ALA A 212 -1.18 10.86 -19.31
C ALA A 212 -2.21 10.58 -20.42
N THR A 213 -2.18 9.38 -21.00
CA THR A 213 -3.12 8.96 -22.05
C THR A 213 -4.53 8.78 -21.49
N LEU A 214 -4.67 8.10 -20.36
CA LEU A 214 -5.95 7.90 -19.68
C LEU A 214 -6.56 9.23 -19.23
N ALA A 215 -5.74 10.12 -18.64
CA ALA A 215 -6.16 11.46 -18.25
C ALA A 215 -6.73 12.23 -19.45
N LYS A 216 -6.05 12.19 -20.61
CA LYS A 216 -6.56 12.80 -21.84
C LYS A 216 -7.84 12.12 -22.34
N ASN A 217 -7.90 10.80 -22.34
CA ASN A 217 -9.09 10.08 -22.80
C ASN A 217 -10.33 10.40 -21.93
N ASP A 218 -10.12 10.61 -20.63
CA ASP A 218 -11.15 11.03 -19.69
C ASP A 218 -11.25 12.55 -19.53
N GLY A 219 -10.61 13.35 -20.39
CA GLY A 219 -10.91 14.77 -20.43
C GLY A 219 -10.05 15.74 -19.59
N PHE A 220 -8.96 15.25 -19.00
CA PHE A 220 -8.08 16.03 -18.12
C PHE A 220 -6.84 16.55 -18.85
N TYR A 221 -7.04 17.36 -19.89
CA TYR A 221 -5.96 17.83 -20.78
C TYR A 221 -4.97 18.80 -20.16
N ASN A 222 -5.40 19.48 -19.10
CA ASN A 222 -4.55 20.37 -18.32
C ASN A 222 -3.66 19.60 -17.33
N VAL A 223 -3.72 18.26 -17.31
CA VAL A 223 -2.82 17.41 -16.54
C VAL A 223 -1.60 17.03 -17.37
N SER A 224 -0.42 17.34 -16.84
CA SER A 224 0.86 16.86 -17.35
C SER A 224 1.45 15.84 -16.39
N VAL A 225 2.09 14.80 -16.93
CA VAL A 225 2.73 13.74 -16.15
C VAL A 225 4.21 13.70 -16.51
N VAL A 226 5.08 13.78 -15.51
CA VAL A 226 6.53 13.79 -15.67
C VAL A 226 7.11 12.50 -15.07
N ASN A 227 7.89 11.79 -15.89
CA ASN A 227 8.64 10.62 -15.44
C ASN A 227 10.01 11.06 -14.88
N ARG A 228 10.27 10.70 -13.63
CA ARG A 228 11.53 10.93 -12.92
C ARG A 228 12.18 9.63 -12.42
N GLY A 229 11.84 8.50 -13.05
CA GLY A 229 12.45 7.21 -12.74
C GLY A 229 13.95 7.20 -12.99
N GLN A 230 14.73 6.52 -12.14
CA GLN A 230 16.17 6.38 -12.24
C GLN A 230 16.59 4.91 -12.11
N SER A 231 17.01 4.29 -13.21
CA SER A 231 17.42 2.89 -13.21
C SER A 231 18.62 2.60 -12.32
N GLY A 232 18.53 1.48 -11.61
CA GLY A 232 19.57 0.97 -10.73
C GLY A 232 19.81 1.81 -9.47
N LYS A 233 18.97 2.82 -9.19
CA LYS A 233 19.10 3.71 -8.03
C LYS A 233 18.23 3.26 -6.86
N THR A 234 18.64 3.64 -5.66
CA THR A 234 17.99 3.29 -4.38
C THR A 234 17.28 4.50 -3.76
N SER A 235 16.54 4.28 -2.67
CA SER A 235 15.98 5.37 -1.85
C SER A 235 17.05 6.34 -1.32
N TRP A 236 18.28 5.86 -1.10
CA TRP A 236 19.41 6.72 -0.70
C TRP A 236 19.79 7.69 -1.81
N ASN A 237 19.90 7.22 -3.06
CA ASN A 237 20.18 8.11 -4.19
C ASN A 237 19.04 9.10 -4.39
N TRP A 238 17.79 8.67 -4.20
CA TRP A 238 16.64 9.56 -4.31
C TRP A 238 16.79 10.80 -3.43
N ILE A 239 17.07 10.63 -2.13
CA ILE A 239 17.14 11.77 -1.21
C ILE A 239 18.39 12.64 -1.40
N ASN A 240 19.50 12.09 -1.90
CA ASN A 240 20.77 12.82 -2.02
C ASN A 240 20.95 13.46 -3.41
N ASP A 241 20.48 12.80 -4.46
CA ASP A 241 20.83 13.14 -5.84
C ASP A 241 19.63 13.66 -6.65
N TYR A 242 18.40 13.21 -6.35
CA TYR A 242 17.26 13.40 -7.27
C TYR A 242 16.07 14.18 -6.71
N LEU A 243 15.82 14.11 -5.40
CA LEU A 243 14.62 14.70 -4.80
C LEU A 243 14.53 16.22 -5.01
N SER A 244 15.67 16.93 -4.96
CA SER A 244 15.71 18.37 -5.24
C SER A 244 15.23 18.69 -6.66
N ASP A 245 15.71 17.94 -7.65
CA ASP A 245 15.32 18.11 -9.05
C ASP A 245 13.87 17.72 -9.29
N ASP A 246 13.39 16.66 -8.63
CA ASP A 246 11.98 16.24 -8.70
C ASP A 246 11.04 17.34 -8.17
N LEU A 247 11.43 18.00 -7.07
CA LEU A 247 10.69 19.13 -6.50
C LEU A 247 10.76 20.38 -7.37
N ALA A 248 11.84 20.57 -8.13
CA ALA A 248 12.00 21.70 -9.06
C ALA A 248 10.97 21.71 -10.20
N PHE A 249 10.36 20.56 -10.52
CA PHE A 249 9.21 20.51 -11.43
C PHE A 249 7.94 21.16 -10.86
N ALA A 250 7.93 21.51 -9.58
CA ALA A 250 6.78 22.02 -8.84
C ALA A 250 5.53 21.13 -8.94
N PRO A 251 5.60 19.85 -8.50
CA PRO A 251 4.45 18.95 -8.54
C PRO A 251 3.26 19.50 -7.74
N ASP A 252 2.06 19.23 -8.28
CA ASP A 252 0.80 19.32 -7.54
C ASP A 252 0.44 17.97 -6.90
N LEU A 253 0.85 16.88 -7.57
CA LEU A 253 0.82 15.52 -7.08
C LEU A 253 2.21 14.89 -7.32
N MET A 254 2.80 14.35 -6.26
CA MET A 254 4.02 13.54 -6.35
C MET A 254 3.70 12.08 -6.06
N ILE A 255 4.09 11.18 -6.96
CA ILE A 255 3.93 9.73 -6.81
C ILE A 255 5.32 9.15 -6.55
N ILE A 256 5.50 8.46 -5.44
CA ILE A 256 6.80 8.01 -4.94
C ILE A 256 6.82 6.48 -4.90
N ARG A 257 7.75 5.87 -5.63
CA ARG A 257 7.83 4.41 -5.80
C ARG A 257 9.28 3.92 -5.86
N TRP A 258 9.91 3.87 -4.69
CA TRP A 258 11.30 3.43 -4.50
C TRP A 258 11.38 2.19 -3.60
N GLY A 259 12.41 1.38 -3.75
CA GLY A 259 12.71 0.29 -2.82
C GLY A 259 13.19 -1.02 -3.44
N ILE A 260 13.13 -1.20 -4.77
CA ILE A 260 13.50 -2.49 -5.39
C ILE A 260 15.01 -2.73 -5.31
N ASN A 261 15.82 -1.70 -5.53
CA ASN A 261 17.27 -1.86 -5.61
C ASN A 261 17.98 -1.78 -4.25
N ASP A 262 17.30 -1.25 -3.22
CA ASP A 262 17.84 -1.04 -1.89
C ASP A 262 18.54 -2.28 -1.29
N PRO A 263 17.89 -3.46 -1.19
CA PRO A 263 18.53 -4.65 -0.61
C PRO A 263 19.69 -5.17 -1.48
N ALA A 264 19.57 -5.03 -2.79
CA ALA A 264 20.62 -5.46 -3.73
C ALA A 264 21.86 -4.57 -3.71
N MET A 265 21.74 -3.36 -3.18
CA MET A 265 22.82 -2.38 -3.04
C MET A 265 23.27 -2.24 -1.58
N GLY A 266 22.87 -3.18 -0.72
CA GLY A 266 23.34 -3.29 0.66
C GLY A 266 22.63 -2.43 1.69
N SER A 267 21.51 -1.77 1.33
CA SER A 267 20.64 -1.11 2.31
C SER A 267 19.73 -2.13 2.97
N ASP A 268 19.69 -2.12 4.31
CA ASP A 268 18.71 -2.89 5.05
C ASP A 268 17.37 -2.15 5.19
N LEU A 269 16.43 -2.75 5.93
CA LEU A 269 15.10 -2.17 6.14
C LEU A 269 15.17 -0.82 6.89
N ASP A 270 16.08 -0.69 7.86
CA ASP A 270 16.19 0.53 8.66
C ASP A 270 16.75 1.69 7.84
N ASP A 271 17.77 1.42 7.01
CA ASP A 271 18.29 2.37 6.04
C ASP A 271 17.22 2.84 5.06
N TYR A 272 16.46 1.89 4.48
CA TYR A 272 15.35 2.21 3.59
C TYR A 272 14.29 3.08 4.28
N MET A 273 13.83 2.70 5.48
CA MET A 273 12.82 3.45 6.22
C MET A 273 13.29 4.85 6.60
N LYS A 274 14.57 4.99 6.97
CA LYS A 274 15.20 6.28 7.24
C LYS A 274 15.23 7.16 6.00
N ASN A 275 15.59 6.62 4.85
CA ASN A 275 15.63 7.38 3.59
C ASN A 275 14.21 7.82 3.18
N MET A 276 13.23 6.92 3.23
CA MET A 276 11.84 7.24 2.90
C MET A 276 11.28 8.32 3.83
N ARG A 277 11.52 8.23 5.15
CA ARG A 277 11.16 9.28 6.11
C ARG A 277 11.83 10.62 5.75
N THR A 278 13.13 10.61 5.45
CA THR A 278 13.90 11.82 5.12
C THR A 278 13.35 12.51 3.87
N GLY A 279 13.02 11.74 2.83
CA GLY A 279 12.43 12.29 1.61
C GLY A 279 11.06 12.91 1.86
N LEU A 280 10.17 12.21 2.57
CA LEU A 280 8.85 12.71 2.93
C LEU A 280 8.91 13.93 3.87
N GLN A 281 9.85 13.95 4.80
CA GLN A 281 10.09 15.10 5.67
C GLN A 281 10.59 16.31 4.88
N THR A 282 11.49 16.10 3.92
CA THR A 282 11.96 17.16 3.02
C THR A 282 10.79 17.73 2.22
N ILE A 283 9.94 16.87 1.67
CA ILE A 283 8.70 17.27 0.99
C ILE A 283 7.80 18.11 1.92
N ARG A 284 7.49 17.61 3.12
CA ARG A 284 6.57 18.29 4.04
C ARG A 284 7.13 19.55 4.68
N SER A 285 8.45 19.70 4.76
CA SER A 285 9.09 20.94 5.16
C SER A 285 8.97 22.03 4.08
N ASN A 286 8.79 21.66 2.81
CA ASN A 286 8.61 22.60 1.69
C ASN A 286 7.14 22.83 1.32
N LYS A 287 6.30 21.79 1.36
CA LYS A 287 4.88 21.84 1.00
C LYS A 287 4.04 20.97 1.93
N THR A 288 3.07 21.59 2.59
CA THR A 288 2.06 20.87 3.38
C THR A 288 1.13 20.04 2.48
N TYR A 289 0.36 19.11 3.06
CA TYR A 289 -0.66 18.34 2.33
C TYR A 289 -1.73 19.23 1.65
N ALA A 290 -1.94 20.45 2.16
CA ALA A 290 -2.85 21.42 1.57
C ALA A 290 -2.26 22.16 0.34
N GLN A 291 -0.99 21.95 0.02
CA GLN A 291 -0.26 22.60 -1.08
C GLN A 291 0.30 21.61 -2.11
N MET A 292 0.42 20.33 -1.75
CA MET A 292 0.82 19.26 -2.65
C MET A 292 0.35 17.90 -2.12
N SER A 293 -0.35 17.16 -2.97
CA SER A 293 -0.74 15.79 -2.66
C SER A 293 0.42 14.84 -2.92
N VAL A 294 0.47 13.74 -2.16
CA VAL A 294 1.50 12.71 -2.31
C VAL A 294 0.82 11.35 -2.33
N VAL A 295 1.22 10.50 -3.27
CA VAL A 295 0.92 9.07 -3.26
C VAL A 295 2.23 8.34 -2.97
N LEU A 296 2.29 7.65 -1.83
CA LEU A 296 3.39 6.76 -1.47
C LEU A 296 3.02 5.34 -1.89
N MET A 297 3.88 4.69 -2.67
CA MET A 297 3.57 3.38 -3.25
C MET A 297 4.60 2.33 -2.83
N MET A 298 4.12 1.14 -2.53
CA MET A 298 4.95 -0.07 -2.56
C MET A 298 5.50 -0.28 -3.98
N PRO A 299 6.72 -0.82 -4.14
CA PRO A 299 7.15 -1.37 -5.42
C PRO A 299 6.27 -2.55 -5.89
N ASN A 300 6.42 -2.99 -7.14
CA ASN A 300 5.79 -4.25 -7.57
C ASN A 300 6.54 -5.45 -6.99
N SER A 301 5.88 -6.62 -6.95
CA SER A 301 6.57 -7.88 -6.64
C SER A 301 7.69 -8.17 -7.64
N THR A 302 8.79 -8.74 -7.15
CA THR A 302 9.89 -9.30 -7.95
C THR A 302 10.25 -10.69 -7.42
N SER A 303 11.01 -11.48 -8.16
CA SER A 303 11.39 -12.87 -7.79
C SER A 303 12.90 -13.08 -7.76
N ASP A 304 13.65 -12.03 -7.43
CA ASP A 304 15.12 -11.98 -7.47
C ASP A 304 15.74 -12.18 -6.08
N THR A 305 15.49 -13.37 -5.50
CA THR A 305 15.96 -13.76 -4.16
C THR A 305 17.48 -13.65 -4.01
N ALA A 306 18.27 -13.87 -5.07
CA ALA A 306 19.73 -13.79 -5.01
C ALA A 306 20.24 -12.39 -4.63
N HIS A 307 19.44 -11.35 -4.85
CA HIS A 307 19.77 -9.96 -4.51
C HIS A 307 18.83 -9.40 -3.43
N GLY A 308 18.10 -10.25 -2.71
CA GLY A 308 17.17 -9.84 -1.67
C GLY A 308 15.95 -9.06 -2.17
N ARG A 309 15.63 -9.12 -3.47
CA ARG A 309 14.42 -8.50 -4.04
C ARG A 309 13.35 -9.58 -4.18
N ASP A 310 12.76 -9.94 -3.05
CA ASP A 310 11.74 -10.98 -2.99
C ASP A 310 10.68 -10.66 -1.94
N GLU A 311 9.78 -11.61 -1.71
CA GLU A 311 8.64 -11.43 -0.83
C GLU A 311 9.06 -11.03 0.59
N VAL A 312 10.17 -11.56 1.11
CA VAL A 312 10.64 -11.20 2.46
C VAL A 312 10.91 -9.70 2.56
N TRP A 313 11.56 -9.12 1.55
CA TRP A 313 11.81 -7.69 1.51
C TRP A 313 10.52 -6.87 1.48
N TYR A 314 9.59 -7.21 0.58
CA TYR A 314 8.33 -6.46 0.44
C TYR A 314 7.43 -6.57 1.68
N GLU A 315 7.30 -7.76 2.25
CA GLU A 315 6.55 -7.98 3.49
C GLU A 315 7.19 -7.24 4.67
N SER A 316 8.51 -7.10 4.70
CA SER A 316 9.21 -6.38 5.78
C SER A 316 8.96 -4.86 5.75
N MET A 317 8.78 -4.26 4.56
CA MET A 317 8.66 -2.81 4.43
C MET A 317 7.23 -2.27 4.51
N VAL A 318 6.21 -3.09 4.23
CA VAL A 318 4.84 -2.61 4.06
C VAL A 318 4.33 -1.84 5.29
N ASN A 319 4.58 -2.33 6.50
CA ASN A 319 4.13 -1.67 7.73
C ASN A 319 4.84 -0.34 7.97
N GLY A 320 6.13 -0.27 7.67
CA GLY A 320 6.91 0.97 7.78
C GLY A 320 6.43 2.02 6.80
N LEU A 321 6.17 1.67 5.54
CA LEU A 321 5.61 2.61 4.56
C LEU A 321 4.18 3.04 4.90
N LYS A 322 3.33 2.13 5.40
CA LYS A 322 1.98 2.48 5.88
C LYS A 322 2.06 3.51 7.01
N ARG A 323 3.00 3.34 7.95
CA ARG A 323 3.28 4.31 9.01
C ARG A 323 3.75 5.65 8.44
N LEU A 324 4.66 5.65 7.47
CA LEU A 324 5.15 6.89 6.87
C LEU A 324 4.08 7.63 6.05
N ALA A 325 3.27 6.91 5.27
CA ALA A 325 2.15 7.52 4.54
C ALA A 325 1.20 8.25 5.49
N ARG A 326 0.95 7.67 6.65
CA ARG A 326 0.20 8.31 7.74
C ARG A 326 0.92 9.54 8.27
N GLU A 327 2.14 9.35 8.78
CA GLU A 327 2.97 10.40 9.40
C GLU A 327 3.06 11.66 8.52
N PHE A 328 3.19 11.47 7.21
CA PHE A 328 3.36 12.55 6.24
C PHE A 328 2.10 12.85 5.42
N GLN A 329 0.93 12.32 5.80
CA GLN A 329 -0.36 12.61 5.18
C GLN A 329 -0.33 12.38 3.66
N CYS A 330 -0.01 11.16 3.27
CA CYS A 330 0.04 10.68 1.90
C CYS A 330 -1.11 9.69 1.66
N CYS A 331 -1.64 9.67 0.45
CA CYS A 331 -2.36 8.50 -0.03
C CYS A 331 -1.35 7.35 -0.15
N PHE A 332 -1.73 6.14 0.20
CA PHE A 332 -0.89 4.95 0.07
C PHE A 332 -1.46 3.97 -0.95
N ILE A 333 -0.61 3.34 -1.74
CA ILE A 333 -0.98 2.22 -2.64
C ILE A 333 -0.04 1.04 -2.41
N ASP A 334 -0.61 -0.10 -2.06
CA ASP A 334 0.08 -1.38 -1.87
C ASP A 334 0.16 -2.16 -3.20
N THR A 335 1.01 -1.69 -4.12
CA THR A 335 1.19 -2.32 -5.44
C THR A 335 1.64 -3.77 -5.34
N TYR A 336 2.45 -4.10 -4.33
CA TYR A 336 2.86 -5.47 -4.05
C TYR A 336 1.66 -6.33 -3.66
N ALA A 337 0.83 -5.89 -2.70
CA ALA A 337 -0.39 -6.63 -2.35
C ALA A 337 -1.42 -6.71 -3.50
N TYR A 338 -1.39 -5.78 -4.46
CA TYR A 338 -2.23 -5.87 -5.66
C TYR A 338 -1.72 -6.94 -6.65
N LEU A 339 -0.40 -7.13 -6.73
CA LEU A 339 0.27 -8.02 -7.67
C LEU A 339 1.29 -8.89 -6.92
N GLN A 340 0.81 -9.81 -6.07
CA GLN A 340 1.61 -10.45 -5.01
C GLN A 340 2.65 -11.47 -5.49
N SER A 341 2.49 -12.03 -6.69
CA SER A 341 3.28 -13.17 -7.13
C SER A 341 3.88 -12.94 -8.51
N SER A 342 5.14 -12.55 -8.52
CA SER A 342 5.99 -12.46 -9.72
C SER A 342 6.56 -13.82 -10.16
N ARG A 343 6.67 -14.81 -9.25
CA ARG A 343 7.32 -16.11 -9.52
C ARG A 343 6.69 -16.91 -10.66
N ASN A 344 5.40 -16.72 -10.92
CA ASN A 344 4.66 -17.39 -12.00
C ASN A 344 4.15 -16.39 -13.05
N ALA A 345 4.65 -15.15 -13.06
CA ALA A 345 4.16 -14.07 -13.91
C ALA A 345 5.04 -13.87 -15.17
N PHE A 346 5.59 -14.95 -15.73
CA PHE A 346 6.60 -14.90 -16.81
C PHE A 346 6.16 -14.12 -18.07
N ASP A 347 4.85 -14.13 -18.39
CA ASP A 347 4.30 -13.37 -19.52
C ASP A 347 4.23 -11.87 -19.26
N TYR A 348 4.20 -11.49 -17.98
CA TYR A 348 3.94 -10.14 -17.50
C TYR A 348 5.16 -9.45 -16.89
N MET A 349 6.24 -10.20 -16.69
CA MET A 349 7.51 -9.74 -16.16
C MET A 349 8.65 -10.13 -17.08
N ASP A 350 9.78 -9.45 -16.96
CA ASP A 350 11.02 -9.82 -17.62
C ASP A 350 11.63 -11.13 -17.08
N SER A 351 12.64 -11.60 -17.80
CA SER A 351 13.57 -12.66 -17.39
C SER A 351 14.93 -12.00 -17.22
N ALA A 352 15.16 -11.45 -16.03
CA ALA A 352 16.38 -10.75 -15.69
C ALA A 352 17.57 -11.72 -15.59
N TYR A 353 18.77 -11.22 -15.91
CA TYR A 353 20.04 -11.94 -15.79
C TYR A 353 20.11 -13.30 -16.53
N GLY A 354 19.28 -13.48 -17.56
CA GLY A 354 19.23 -14.72 -18.35
C GLY A 354 18.64 -15.92 -17.61
N GLY A 355 17.88 -15.70 -16.52
CA GLY A 355 17.32 -16.75 -15.66
C GLY A 355 15.82 -16.58 -15.33
N SER A 356 15.36 -17.22 -14.25
CA SER A 356 13.97 -17.19 -13.76
C SER A 356 13.63 -16.00 -12.83
N SER A 357 14.54 -15.04 -12.68
CA SER A 357 14.32 -13.84 -11.88
C SER A 357 13.49 -12.83 -12.67
N SER A 358 12.45 -12.30 -12.06
CA SER A 358 11.55 -11.30 -12.63
C SER A 358 11.62 -10.03 -11.81
N ILE A 359 11.98 -8.91 -12.45
CA ILE A 359 12.23 -7.62 -11.82
C ILE A 359 11.37 -6.53 -12.44
N HIS A 360 11.40 -6.42 -13.77
CA HIS A 360 10.72 -5.37 -14.51
C HIS A 360 9.39 -5.87 -15.07
N PRO A 361 8.27 -5.20 -14.74
CA PRO A 361 6.99 -5.50 -15.39
C PRO A 361 7.05 -5.19 -16.89
N LYS A 362 6.43 -6.04 -17.70
CA LYS A 362 6.15 -5.83 -19.13
C LYS A 362 4.92 -4.93 -19.30
N GLU A 363 4.51 -4.72 -20.54
CA GLU A 363 3.43 -3.82 -20.95
C GLU A 363 2.13 -4.05 -20.19
N ILE A 364 1.63 -5.30 -20.13
CA ILE A 364 0.33 -5.61 -19.52
C ILE A 364 0.32 -5.35 -18.01
N MET A 365 1.39 -5.71 -17.30
CA MET A 365 1.46 -5.46 -15.86
C MET A 365 1.67 -3.98 -15.55
N ASN A 366 2.35 -3.22 -16.42
CA ASN A 366 2.38 -1.76 -16.32
C ASN A 366 1.00 -1.14 -16.53
N ILE A 367 0.15 -1.70 -17.40
CA ILE A 367 -1.26 -1.27 -17.53
C ILE A 367 -1.99 -1.48 -16.20
N TRP A 368 -1.85 -2.64 -15.55
CA TRP A 368 -2.50 -2.88 -14.25
C TRP A 368 -1.99 -1.95 -13.15
N ILE A 369 -0.68 -1.69 -13.11
CA ILE A 369 -0.11 -0.73 -12.15
C ILE A 369 -0.62 0.69 -12.43
N ALA A 370 -0.66 1.10 -13.70
CA ALA A 370 -1.22 2.40 -14.09
C ALA A 370 -2.70 2.51 -13.73
N ASP A 371 -3.49 1.44 -13.89
CA ASP A 371 -4.92 1.41 -13.60
C ASP A 371 -5.22 1.67 -12.12
N ILE A 372 -4.56 0.96 -11.19
CA ILE A 372 -4.77 1.19 -9.75
C ILE A 372 -4.35 2.60 -9.32
N ILE A 373 -3.27 3.15 -9.91
CA ILE A 373 -2.87 4.55 -9.69
C ILE A 373 -3.96 5.48 -10.22
N TYR A 374 -4.40 5.25 -11.45
CA TYR A 374 -5.29 6.13 -12.18
C TYR A 374 -6.68 6.18 -11.52
N GLU A 375 -7.26 5.05 -11.15
CA GLU A 375 -8.54 5.02 -10.41
C GLU A 375 -8.44 5.63 -9.01
N THR A 376 -7.25 5.60 -8.39
CA THR A 376 -7.01 6.23 -7.09
C THR A 376 -6.98 7.76 -7.21
N VAL A 377 -6.31 8.30 -8.23
CA VAL A 377 -6.08 9.75 -8.40
C VAL A 377 -7.14 10.43 -9.28
N PHE A 378 -7.87 9.66 -10.11
CA PHE A 378 -9.02 10.07 -10.90
C PHE A 378 -10.22 9.16 -10.63
N PRO A 379 -10.80 9.19 -9.41
CA PRO A 379 -11.95 8.37 -9.08
C PRO A 379 -13.11 8.65 -10.05
N ARG A 380 -13.83 7.59 -10.44
CA ARG A 380 -14.93 7.62 -11.42
C ARG A 380 -15.87 8.83 -11.32
N ALA A 381 -16.28 9.20 -10.12
CA ALA A 381 -17.18 10.34 -9.93
C ALA A 381 -16.56 11.68 -10.35
N LEU A 382 -15.25 11.88 -10.12
CA LEU A 382 -14.54 13.08 -10.59
C LEU A 382 -14.45 13.11 -12.11
N LYS A 383 -14.18 11.94 -12.74
CA LYS A 383 -14.16 11.82 -14.20
C LYS A 383 -15.51 12.24 -14.80
N LEU A 384 -16.61 11.70 -14.28
CA LEU A 384 -17.95 12.02 -14.78
C LEU A 384 -18.37 13.48 -14.60
N LEU A 385 -17.84 14.17 -13.58
CA LEU A 385 -18.26 15.53 -13.24
C LEU A 385 -17.34 16.63 -13.79
N TYR A 386 -16.04 16.34 -13.95
CA TYR A 386 -15.03 17.37 -14.20
C TYR A 386 -14.14 17.10 -15.40
N ALA A 387 -14.28 15.94 -16.05
CA ALA A 387 -13.73 15.71 -17.38
C ALA A 387 -14.10 16.87 -18.30
N GLN A 388 -13.11 17.57 -18.82
CA GLN A 388 -13.34 18.50 -19.93
C GLN A 388 -13.36 17.66 -21.20
N PRO A 389 -14.18 17.91 -22.19
CA PRO A 389 -14.01 17.24 -23.50
C PRO A 389 -12.95 17.97 -24.37
N GLU A 390 -12.02 17.26 -25.03
CA GLU A 390 -11.01 17.90 -25.93
C GLU A 390 -11.71 18.38 -27.19
N PRO A 391 -11.55 19.67 -27.53
CA PRO A 391 -11.86 20.15 -28.85
C PRO A 391 -10.82 19.61 -29.85
N SER A 392 -11.17 18.57 -30.59
CA SER A 392 -10.41 18.11 -31.76
C SER A 392 -10.14 19.29 -32.70
N PRO A 393 -8.88 19.56 -33.06
CA PRO A 393 -8.53 20.76 -33.81
C PRO A 393 -9.11 20.72 -35.23
N LEU A 394 -9.62 21.86 -35.69
CA LEU A 394 -10.10 22.05 -37.06
C LEU A 394 -9.05 22.71 -37.97
N THR A 395 -7.94 23.20 -37.41
CA THR A 395 -6.95 24.05 -38.10
C THR A 395 -6.32 23.43 -39.36
N GLY A 396 -6.18 22.10 -39.42
CA GLY A 396 -5.67 21.39 -40.60
C GLY A 396 -6.73 20.99 -41.62
N SER A 397 -8.02 21.24 -41.33
CA SER A 397 -9.17 20.79 -42.13
C SER A 397 -9.97 21.95 -42.72
N LEU A 398 -9.56 23.21 -42.45
CA LEU A 398 -10.20 24.40 -43.01
C LEU A 398 -9.92 24.50 -44.52
N GLN A 399 -10.96 24.84 -45.29
CA GLN A 399 -10.95 24.88 -46.75
C GLN A 399 -11.39 26.26 -47.26
N ASN A 400 -11.27 26.48 -48.57
CA ASN A 400 -11.81 27.66 -49.26
C ASN A 400 -11.36 29.02 -48.68
N GLY A 401 -10.08 29.07 -48.28
CA GLY A 401 -9.43 30.27 -47.76
C GLY A 401 -9.70 30.56 -46.28
N TRP A 402 -10.48 29.72 -45.59
CA TRP A 402 -10.67 29.85 -44.15
C TRP A 402 -9.41 29.47 -43.40
N SER A 403 -9.06 30.27 -42.40
CA SER A 403 -7.93 30.03 -41.50
C SER A 403 -8.33 30.42 -40.07
N ALA A 404 -7.61 29.92 -39.06
CA ALA A 404 -7.81 30.36 -37.70
C ALA A 404 -7.47 31.86 -37.55
N LEU A 405 -8.30 32.61 -36.84
CA LEU A 405 -8.07 34.05 -36.64
C LEU A 405 -6.84 34.32 -35.76
N ASN A 406 -6.62 33.51 -34.72
CA ASN A 406 -5.45 33.56 -33.84
C ASN A 406 -5.30 32.28 -33.01
N ASP A 407 -4.13 32.12 -32.37
CA ASP A 407 -3.78 30.96 -31.54
C ASP A 407 -4.51 30.93 -30.18
N PHE A 408 -5.10 32.05 -29.75
CA PHE A 408 -5.83 32.13 -28.47
C PHE A 408 -7.19 31.46 -28.53
N ARG A 409 -7.76 31.25 -29.72
CA ARG A 409 -9.06 30.61 -29.94
C ARG A 409 -9.02 29.67 -31.14
N THR A 410 -8.10 28.70 -31.09
CA THR A 410 -7.95 27.66 -32.12
C THR A 410 -9.27 26.94 -32.38
N PRO A 411 -9.78 26.97 -33.62
CA PRO A 411 -11.00 26.27 -34.03
C PRO A 411 -10.94 24.78 -33.69
N GLY A 412 -12.00 24.25 -33.09
CA GLY A 412 -12.09 22.84 -32.71
C GLY A 412 -13.52 22.36 -32.45
N TYR A 413 -13.70 21.06 -32.32
CA TYR A 413 -15.00 20.43 -32.04
C TYR A 413 -14.88 19.28 -31.05
N TRP A 414 -15.94 18.99 -30.31
CA TRP A 414 -16.02 17.82 -29.43
C TRP A 414 -17.45 17.34 -29.28
N ILE A 415 -17.62 16.12 -28.77
CA ILE A 415 -18.93 15.59 -28.40
C ILE A 415 -19.05 15.57 -26.88
N GLU A 416 -20.13 16.14 -26.37
CA GLU A 416 -20.44 16.15 -24.94
C GLU A 416 -21.94 15.94 -24.75
N ASN A 417 -22.32 14.97 -23.90
CA ASN A 417 -23.72 14.71 -23.53
C ASN A 417 -24.68 14.52 -24.73
N GLY A 418 -24.19 13.92 -25.82
CA GLY A 418 -24.97 13.72 -27.05
C GLY A 418 -25.12 14.98 -27.90
N SER A 419 -24.28 15.98 -27.70
CA SER A 419 -24.23 17.18 -28.53
C SER A 419 -22.84 17.37 -29.14
N LEU A 420 -22.80 17.78 -30.40
CA LEU A 420 -21.62 18.33 -31.03
C LEU A 420 -21.45 19.78 -30.57
N LYS A 421 -20.29 20.09 -30.01
CA LYS A 421 -19.90 21.44 -29.64
C LYS A 421 -18.73 21.88 -30.50
N LEU A 422 -18.74 23.16 -30.86
CA LEU A 422 -17.69 23.80 -31.64
C LEU A 422 -17.13 24.97 -30.84
N ARG A 423 -15.87 25.33 -31.09
CA ARG A 423 -15.23 26.53 -30.54
C ARG A 423 -14.30 27.18 -31.54
N GLY A 424 -13.84 28.36 -31.19
CA GLY A 424 -12.79 29.08 -31.89
C GLY A 424 -13.33 30.01 -32.97
N VAL A 425 -12.39 30.70 -33.62
CA VAL A 425 -12.73 31.74 -34.59
C VAL A 425 -11.95 31.52 -35.88
N ILE A 426 -12.65 31.53 -37.02
CA ILE A 426 -12.04 31.46 -38.36
C ILE A 426 -12.25 32.76 -39.12
N THR A 427 -11.37 33.04 -40.09
CA THR A 427 -11.36 34.29 -40.86
C THR A 427 -10.91 34.05 -42.31
N GLY A 428 -11.19 35.03 -43.18
CA GLY A 428 -10.58 35.17 -44.50
C GLY A 428 -11.16 34.31 -45.65
N GLY A 429 -12.04 33.36 -45.37
CA GLY A 429 -12.56 32.45 -46.40
C GLY A 429 -13.75 32.97 -47.21
N THR A 430 -14.17 32.16 -48.19
CA THR A 430 -15.28 32.46 -49.10
C THR A 430 -16.62 32.32 -48.40
N THR A 431 -17.51 33.32 -48.55
CA THR A 431 -18.80 33.43 -47.84
C THR A 431 -20.02 33.09 -48.70
N THR A 432 -19.83 32.65 -49.94
CA THR A 432 -20.93 32.27 -50.85
C THR A 432 -21.69 31.06 -50.30
N PRO A 433 -23.04 31.09 -50.27
CA PRO A 433 -23.85 29.92 -49.89
C PRO A 433 -23.42 28.64 -50.61
N GLY A 434 -23.36 27.53 -49.88
CA GLY A 434 -22.90 26.22 -50.33
C GLY A 434 -21.39 25.98 -50.20
N THR A 435 -20.59 26.99 -49.87
CA THR A 435 -19.13 26.85 -49.73
C THR A 435 -18.77 26.02 -48.51
N LEU A 436 -17.89 25.02 -48.68
CA LEU A 436 -17.41 24.15 -47.60
C LEU A 436 -16.38 24.87 -46.71
N LEU A 437 -16.56 24.83 -45.40
CA LEU A 437 -15.59 25.36 -44.44
C LEU A 437 -14.61 24.26 -44.02
N PHE A 438 -15.15 23.11 -43.62
CA PHE A 438 -14.41 21.92 -43.18
C PHE A 438 -15.37 20.73 -43.13
N THR A 439 -14.85 19.54 -42.90
CA THR A 439 -15.63 18.32 -42.68
C THR A 439 -15.34 17.77 -41.30
N LEU A 440 -16.39 17.55 -40.51
CA LEU A 440 -16.32 16.85 -39.23
C LEU A 440 -16.29 15.33 -39.49
N PRO A 441 -15.50 14.55 -38.74
CA PRO A 441 -15.49 13.08 -38.87
C PRO A 441 -16.69 12.45 -38.13
N ILE A 442 -17.89 12.91 -38.47
CA ILE A 442 -19.16 12.45 -37.91
C ILE A 442 -20.15 12.20 -39.04
N THR A 443 -21.13 11.34 -38.79
CA THR A 443 -22.29 11.16 -39.67
C THR A 443 -23.54 11.53 -38.88
N LEU A 444 -24.40 12.36 -39.46
CA LEU A 444 -25.66 12.77 -38.86
C LEU A 444 -26.84 12.05 -39.53
N ALA A 445 -27.87 11.71 -38.76
CA ALA A 445 -29.11 11.15 -39.31
C ALA A 445 -29.83 12.13 -40.25
N THR A 446 -29.75 13.43 -39.95
CA THR A 446 -30.34 14.51 -40.74
C THR A 446 -29.40 15.70 -40.74
N ALA A 447 -29.33 16.41 -41.87
CA ALA A 447 -28.63 17.68 -41.92
C ALA A 447 -29.28 18.69 -40.96
N THR A 448 -28.48 19.59 -40.39
CA THR A 448 -28.94 20.53 -39.38
C THR A 448 -28.25 21.87 -39.53
N PHE A 449 -28.92 22.93 -39.08
CA PHE A 449 -28.39 24.28 -39.12
C PHE A 449 -27.70 24.62 -37.79
N LEU A 450 -26.57 25.31 -37.90
CA LEU A 450 -25.82 25.85 -36.78
C LEU A 450 -25.82 27.37 -36.87
N GLN A 451 -26.29 28.02 -35.80
CA GLN A 451 -26.15 29.47 -35.63
C GLN A 451 -24.75 29.79 -35.16
N VAL A 452 -24.12 30.78 -35.79
CA VAL A 452 -22.77 31.23 -35.48
C VAL A 452 -22.71 32.75 -35.37
N GLY A 453 -21.78 33.24 -34.55
CA GLY A 453 -21.49 34.67 -34.50
C GLY A 453 -20.65 35.08 -35.72
N THR A 454 -20.94 36.23 -36.32
CA THR A 454 -20.10 36.79 -37.39
C THR A 454 -19.74 38.24 -37.10
N ARG A 455 -18.78 38.77 -37.86
CA ARG A 455 -18.52 40.20 -37.86
C ARG A 455 -19.76 40.96 -38.35
N GLY A 456 -20.47 41.64 -37.47
CA GLY A 456 -21.64 42.46 -37.84
C GLY A 456 -23.01 41.81 -37.58
N GLY A 457 -23.08 40.67 -36.90
CA GLY A 457 -24.34 40.08 -36.46
C GLY A 457 -24.21 38.58 -36.21
N GLY A 458 -24.83 37.79 -37.06
CA GLY A 458 -24.81 36.34 -37.00
C GLY A 458 -24.82 35.69 -38.38
N GLY A 459 -24.70 34.38 -38.40
CA GLY A 459 -24.76 33.58 -39.60
C GLY A 459 -25.30 32.19 -39.32
N VAL A 460 -25.63 31.50 -40.38
CA VAL A 460 -26.12 30.13 -40.38
C VAL A 460 -25.18 29.30 -41.23
N LEU A 461 -24.76 28.17 -40.67
CA LEU A 461 -24.04 27.12 -41.36
C LEU A 461 -24.94 25.90 -41.47
N LEU A 462 -24.77 25.13 -42.55
CA LEU A 462 -25.38 23.82 -42.71
C LEU A 462 -24.35 22.76 -42.34
N ILE A 463 -24.69 21.86 -41.41
CA ILE A 463 -23.95 20.63 -41.16
C ILE A 463 -24.68 19.50 -41.89
N GLY A 464 -24.04 18.99 -42.94
CA GLY A 464 -24.53 17.88 -43.75
C GLY A 464 -24.53 16.55 -43.00
N VAL A 465 -25.28 15.59 -43.54
CA VAL A 465 -25.32 14.21 -43.03
C VAL A 465 -23.95 13.52 -43.05
N ASP A 466 -23.06 13.97 -43.95
CA ASP A 466 -21.68 13.51 -44.12
C ASP A 466 -20.66 14.27 -43.26
N GLY A 467 -21.13 15.11 -42.33
CA GLY A 467 -20.28 15.95 -41.50
C GLY A 467 -19.74 17.20 -42.22
N SER A 468 -20.11 17.45 -43.48
CA SER A 468 -19.69 18.66 -44.19
C SER A 468 -20.30 19.92 -43.58
N VAL A 469 -19.47 20.91 -43.24
CA VAL A 469 -19.94 22.19 -42.68
C VAL A 469 -19.84 23.26 -43.74
N LYS A 470 -20.99 23.77 -44.22
CA LYS A 470 -21.09 24.70 -45.35
C LYS A 470 -21.70 26.04 -44.94
N VAL A 471 -21.33 27.10 -45.64
CA VAL A 471 -22.02 28.39 -45.53
C VAL A 471 -23.45 28.23 -46.03
N GLU A 472 -24.43 28.60 -45.22
CA GLU A 472 -25.81 28.77 -45.69
C GLU A 472 -26.11 30.25 -45.89
N ASN A 473 -25.89 31.05 -44.85
CA ASN A 473 -26.10 32.50 -44.89
C ASN A 473 -25.19 33.19 -43.88
N LEU A 474 -24.32 34.09 -44.31
CA LEU A 474 -23.50 34.90 -43.39
C LEU A 474 -23.88 36.37 -43.56
N ILE A 475 -24.21 37.03 -42.45
CA ILE A 475 -24.26 38.49 -42.45
C ILE A 475 -22.82 38.98 -42.52
N ALA A 476 -22.45 39.57 -43.66
CA ALA A 476 -21.15 40.19 -43.89
C ALA A 476 -21.28 41.72 -43.69
N PRO A 477 -20.32 42.37 -43.03
CA PRO A 477 -20.30 43.81 -42.89
C PRO A 477 -19.89 44.46 -44.21
N ALA A 478 -20.32 45.71 -44.42
CA ALA A 478 -19.96 46.48 -45.62
C ALA A 478 -18.45 46.75 -45.76
N SER A 479 -17.64 46.56 -44.71
CA SER A 479 -16.18 46.67 -44.77
C SER A 479 -15.45 45.84 -43.69
N GLY A 480 -14.27 45.30 -44.08
CA GLY A 480 -13.31 44.60 -43.22
C GLY A 480 -13.30 43.06 -43.35
N THR A 481 -12.25 42.41 -42.82
CA THR A 481 -12.10 40.94 -42.79
C THR A 481 -13.25 40.26 -42.06
N GLN A 482 -13.95 39.34 -42.75
CA GLN A 482 -15.03 38.52 -42.19
C GLN A 482 -14.47 37.46 -41.24
N TRP A 483 -15.12 37.27 -40.09
CA TRP A 483 -14.86 36.15 -39.19
C TRP A 483 -16.15 35.41 -38.82
N ILE A 484 -16.00 34.14 -38.45
CA ILE A 484 -17.05 33.28 -37.90
C ILE A 484 -16.56 32.78 -36.54
N SER A 485 -17.34 33.01 -35.49
CA SER A 485 -17.10 32.47 -34.15
C SER A 485 -18.03 31.29 -33.91
N PHE A 486 -17.41 30.18 -33.49
CA PHE A 486 -18.12 28.99 -33.05
C PHE A 486 -18.32 28.96 -31.54
N ASP A 487 -17.84 29.95 -30.79
CA ASP A 487 -17.91 29.91 -29.33
C ASP A 487 -19.37 29.95 -28.86
N GLY A 488 -19.77 28.95 -28.07
CA GLY A 488 -21.15 28.77 -27.63
C GLY A 488 -22.07 28.09 -28.67
N SER A 489 -21.51 27.60 -29.79
CA SER A 489 -22.25 26.84 -30.81
C SER A 489 -22.39 25.38 -30.41
N GLU A 490 -23.62 24.87 -30.40
CA GLU A 490 -23.95 23.49 -30.07
C GLU A 490 -25.03 22.95 -31.01
N VAL A 491 -24.89 21.67 -31.39
CA VAL A 491 -25.88 20.90 -32.15
C VAL A 491 -26.17 19.61 -31.41
N LYS A 492 -27.44 19.36 -31.06
CA LYS A 492 -27.86 18.09 -30.47
C LYS A 492 -27.79 16.98 -31.52
N LEU A 493 -27.14 15.88 -31.17
CA LEU A 493 -27.08 14.67 -31.98
C LEU A 493 -28.24 13.77 -31.56
N ASN A 494 -29.03 13.31 -32.54
CA ASN A 494 -30.05 12.30 -32.27
C ASN A 494 -29.35 10.99 -31.85
N ARG A 495 -29.88 10.32 -30.82
CA ARG A 495 -29.26 9.18 -30.07
C ARG A 495 -28.79 7.97 -30.89
N ASN A 496 -28.99 7.96 -32.20
CA ASN A 496 -28.55 6.89 -33.07
C ASN A 496 -27.51 7.47 -34.04
N VAL A 497 -26.31 6.89 -34.02
CA VAL A 497 -25.18 7.14 -34.93
C VAL A 497 -24.18 8.20 -34.43
N ILE A 498 -23.15 7.71 -33.74
CA ILE A 498 -21.78 8.20 -33.92
C ILE A 498 -20.92 6.94 -34.08
N THR A 499 -20.54 6.59 -35.30
CA THR A 499 -19.33 5.79 -35.53
C THR A 499 -18.18 6.77 -35.64
N LEU A 500 -17.40 6.91 -34.57
CA LEU A 500 -16.02 7.36 -34.73
C LEU A 500 -15.24 6.21 -35.42
N PRO A 501 -14.35 6.49 -36.37
CA PRO A 501 -13.41 5.48 -36.86
C PRO A 501 -12.54 4.93 -35.73
#